data_AF-A6G503-F1
#
_entry.id   AF-A6G503-F1
#
_cell.length_a   1.000
_cell.length_b   1.000
_cell.length_c   1.000
_cell.angle_alpha   90.00
_cell.angle_beta   90.00
_cell.angle_gamma   90.00
#
_symmetry.space_group_name_H-M   'P 1'
#
loop_
_entity.id
_entity.type
_entity.pdbx_description
1 polymer ?
#
loop_
_entity_poly.entity_id
_entity_poly.type
_entity_poly.pdbx_seq_one_letter_code
_entity_poly.pdbx_strand_id
1 'polypeptide(L)'
;MTPLALAFLLGFAPPSGGELPEQAESAEASDAPAEAEEPAPAATPELRTPIAVTLQPAEAARYVIRDGADVTVYEGALGPDRAESIQLAPGLYSVWSDAGVVTTLAVQAESETNGPLVWDGERTMTLERAQRLEAERLELLARARQAQAQAEAANREDPDAARQAKVAARKRWAAPLASTLIPGAGQFVNGQGGKGTGLLFGTVGSLAGAILLYNTPTDGTRPVGLEYLRLGGFGLLSSTAAILWIYAIADAYEVATDATVEPVLDHKLRVGVSHGMSVGFRADVNRPAFYDEWTISFMGQATRRLSVGVSDLGVKFGTVGDPRVWQFGARLDYRVFDERRLWIDLGLGVAMQVVSSDPVAPLDPNEAVAAGPERRFGATPYGVLDLRYFVLDHLSLDFSPRLSVPATTRYYSANRSVPALAPMLEMGVGSSLYF
;
A
#
# COMPACT_ATOMS: atom_id res chain seq x y z
N MET A 1 8.01 19.51 -25.35
CA MET A 1 7.17 18.37 -24.92
C MET A 1 6.02 18.93 -24.08
N THR A 2 4.78 18.52 -24.37
CA THR A 2 3.56 18.90 -23.64
C THR A 2 3.50 18.23 -22.26
N PRO A 3 2.71 18.75 -21.30
CA PRO A 3 2.52 18.20 -19.94
C PRO A 3 2.00 16.74 -19.88
N LEU A 4 1.64 16.14 -21.02
CA LEU A 4 1.18 14.76 -21.14
C LEU A 4 2.25 13.71 -20.78
N ALA A 5 3.54 14.03 -20.94
CA ALA A 5 4.64 13.09 -20.65
C ALA A 5 4.80 12.82 -19.14
N LEU A 6 4.38 13.77 -18.29
CA LEU A 6 4.47 13.62 -16.83
C LEU A 6 3.38 12.69 -16.27
N ALA A 7 2.22 12.63 -16.94
CA ALA A 7 1.12 11.73 -16.57
C ALA A 7 1.46 10.24 -16.83
N PHE A 8 2.39 9.95 -17.75
CA PHE A 8 2.78 8.58 -18.09
C PHE A 8 3.78 7.96 -17.09
N LEU A 9 4.52 8.77 -16.34
CA LEU A 9 5.45 8.31 -15.30
C LEU A 9 4.78 8.10 -13.93
N LEU A 10 3.57 8.63 -13.72
CA LEU A 10 2.80 8.51 -12.46
C LEU A 10 1.78 7.36 -12.50
N GLY A 11 2.00 6.34 -13.34
CA GLY A 11 1.18 5.13 -13.39
C GLY A 11 1.28 4.32 -12.08
N PHE A 12 0.40 4.63 -11.14
CA PHE A 12 0.20 3.96 -9.86
C PHE A 12 0.11 2.44 -10.02
N ALA A 13 1.02 1.70 -9.37
CA ALA A 13 0.80 0.29 -9.04
C ALA A 13 -0.13 0.22 -7.81
N PRO A 14 -1.14 -0.68 -7.78
CA PRO A 14 -1.95 -0.90 -6.58
C PRO A 14 -1.12 -1.59 -5.49
N PRO A 15 -1.27 -1.24 -4.20
CA PRO A 15 -0.69 -2.02 -3.12
C PRO A 15 -1.38 -3.40 -3.10
N SER A 16 -0.58 -4.45 -3.21
CA SER A 16 -0.98 -5.84 -3.01
C SER A 16 -1.52 -6.03 -1.60
N GLY A 17 -2.79 -6.40 -1.49
CA GLY A 17 -3.43 -6.75 -0.23
C GLY A 17 -3.28 -8.23 0.13
N GLY A 18 -3.45 -8.50 1.42
CA GLY A 18 -3.98 -9.77 1.92
C GLY A 18 -2.96 -10.72 2.57
N GLU A 19 -2.66 -10.49 3.84
CA GLU A 19 -2.24 -11.58 4.73
C GLU A 19 -3.44 -12.49 5.00
N LEU A 20 -3.26 -13.80 4.80
CA LEU A 20 -4.20 -14.84 5.22
C LEU A 20 -3.80 -15.31 6.63
N PRO A 21 -4.74 -15.43 7.59
CA PRO A 21 -4.44 -16.06 8.87
C PRO A 21 -4.52 -17.58 8.72
N GLU A 22 -3.41 -18.25 9.01
CA GLU A 22 -3.37 -19.71 9.11
C GLU A 22 -3.87 -20.16 10.50
N GLN A 23 -4.59 -21.27 10.47
CA GLN A 23 -5.54 -21.73 11.47
C GLN A 23 -4.88 -22.29 12.74
N ALA A 24 -5.59 -22.14 13.85
CA ALA A 24 -5.31 -22.77 15.13
C ALA A 24 -5.52 -24.29 15.07
N GLU A 25 -4.51 -25.06 15.43
CA GLU A 25 -4.64 -26.49 15.71
C GLU A 25 -5.24 -26.73 17.11
N SER A 26 -6.13 -27.72 17.13
CA SER A 26 -6.99 -28.10 18.23
C SER A 26 -6.31 -29.12 19.13
N ALA A 27 -6.71 -29.12 20.40
CA ALA A 27 -6.27 -30.03 21.45
C ALA A 27 -6.69 -31.49 21.18
N GLU A 28 -5.75 -32.42 21.30
CA GLU A 28 -6.02 -33.85 21.50
C GLU A 28 -6.02 -34.16 23.00
N ALA A 29 -7.16 -34.65 23.50
CA ALA A 29 -7.31 -35.27 24.80
C ALA A 29 -7.12 -36.79 24.64
N SER A 30 -6.18 -37.37 25.41
CA SER A 30 -5.92 -38.81 25.46
C SER A 30 -6.64 -39.42 26.66
N ASP A 31 -7.57 -40.32 26.36
CA ASP A 31 -8.19 -41.27 27.30
C ASP A 31 -7.18 -42.32 27.79
N ALA A 32 -7.32 -42.76 29.05
CA ALA A 32 -6.70 -43.96 29.59
C ALA A 32 -7.77 -44.84 30.28
N PRO A 33 -7.71 -46.18 30.16
CA PRO A 33 -8.80 -47.07 30.51
C PRO A 33 -8.80 -47.48 32.00
N ALA A 34 -10.00 -47.67 32.53
CA ALA A 34 -10.27 -48.13 33.89
C ALA A 34 -9.96 -49.63 34.08
N GLU A 35 -9.32 -49.94 35.21
CA GLU A 35 -9.04 -51.29 35.69
C GLU A 35 -10.32 -51.99 36.18
N ALA A 36 -10.41 -53.29 35.87
CA ALA A 36 -11.54 -54.15 36.23
C ALA A 36 -11.36 -54.71 37.65
N GLU A 37 -12.34 -54.44 38.52
CA GLU A 37 -12.42 -54.95 39.89
C GLU A 37 -13.23 -56.27 39.96
N GLU A 38 -12.73 -57.22 40.76
CA GLU A 38 -13.28 -58.55 40.98
C GLU A 38 -14.65 -58.55 41.71
N PRO A 39 -15.59 -59.46 41.36
CA PRO A 39 -16.90 -59.52 42.02
C PRO A 39 -16.85 -60.27 43.35
N ALA A 40 -17.33 -59.61 44.41
CA ALA A 40 -17.57 -60.18 45.73
C ALA A 40 -18.91 -60.99 45.79
N PRO A 41 -19.05 -61.97 46.70
CA PRO A 41 -20.13 -62.95 46.67
C PRO A 41 -21.49 -62.44 47.15
N ALA A 42 -22.54 -63.05 46.60
CA ALA A 42 -23.95 -62.70 46.75
C ALA A 42 -24.47 -62.72 48.20
N ALA A 43 -25.06 -61.59 48.61
CA ALA A 43 -25.79 -61.43 49.85
C ALA A 43 -27.27 -61.83 49.71
N THR A 44 -27.80 -62.38 50.79
CA THR A 44 -29.17 -62.85 51.02
C THR A 44 -30.21 -61.74 50.78
N PRO A 45 -31.39 -62.03 50.17
CA PRO A 45 -32.35 -61.00 49.79
C PRO A 45 -33.12 -60.44 51.00
N GLU A 46 -32.83 -59.18 51.34
CA GLU A 46 -33.70 -58.34 52.17
C GLU A 46 -34.83 -57.74 51.32
N LEU A 47 -36.04 -57.70 51.88
CA LEU A 47 -37.21 -57.03 51.28
C LEU A 47 -36.95 -55.52 51.17
N ARG A 48 -36.79 -55.03 49.94
CA ARG A 48 -36.50 -53.61 49.65
C ARG A 48 -37.79 -52.81 49.37
N THR A 49 -37.83 -51.56 49.85
CA THR A 49 -38.95 -50.63 49.68
C THR A 49 -39.04 -50.08 48.24
N PRO A 50 -40.24 -49.91 47.66
CA PRO A 50 -40.43 -49.25 46.36
C PRO A 50 -39.93 -47.81 46.35
N ILE A 51 -39.41 -47.35 45.22
CA ILE A 51 -38.90 -46.00 44.94
C ILE A 51 -39.80 -45.32 43.91
N ALA A 52 -40.15 -44.05 44.15
CA ALA A 52 -40.89 -43.24 43.20
C ALA A 52 -40.00 -42.81 42.02
N VAL A 53 -40.38 -43.18 40.80
CA VAL A 53 -39.72 -42.81 39.55
C VAL A 53 -40.70 -41.99 38.71
N THR A 54 -40.35 -40.75 38.42
CA THR A 54 -41.08 -39.87 37.50
C THR A 54 -40.55 -40.08 36.09
N LEU A 55 -41.42 -40.53 35.20
CA LEU A 55 -41.14 -40.73 33.78
C LEU A 55 -41.48 -39.45 33.02
N GLN A 56 -40.49 -38.80 32.42
CA GLN A 56 -40.67 -37.59 31.62
C GLN A 56 -39.74 -37.61 30.41
N PRO A 57 -40.02 -38.47 29.42
CA PRO A 57 -39.18 -38.61 28.24
C PRO A 57 -39.21 -37.35 27.36
N ALA A 58 -38.06 -37.01 26.76
CA ALA A 58 -37.94 -35.89 25.84
C ALA A 58 -38.79 -36.05 24.56
N GLU A 59 -39.05 -37.29 24.15
CA GLU A 59 -39.85 -37.61 22.97
C GLU A 59 -41.20 -38.20 23.34
N ALA A 60 -42.25 -37.73 22.66
CA ALA A 60 -43.60 -38.23 22.83
C ALA A 60 -43.79 -39.60 22.15
N ALA A 61 -43.99 -40.65 22.94
CA ALA A 61 -44.21 -42.01 22.45
C ALA A 61 -44.99 -42.86 23.47
N ARG A 62 -45.44 -44.05 23.07
CA ARG A 62 -45.92 -45.05 24.03
C ARG A 62 -44.72 -45.79 24.60
N TYR A 63 -44.63 -45.87 25.91
CA TYR A 63 -43.56 -46.56 26.62
C TYR A 63 -44.09 -47.75 27.41
N VAL A 64 -43.35 -48.85 27.37
CA VAL A 64 -43.58 -50.07 28.14
C VAL A 64 -42.35 -50.35 29.00
N ILE A 65 -42.54 -50.44 30.31
CA ILE A 65 -41.47 -50.75 31.26
C ILE A 65 -41.69 -52.17 31.78
N ARG A 66 -40.69 -53.03 31.61
CA ARG A 66 -40.73 -54.42 32.08
C ARG A 66 -39.61 -54.71 33.07
N ASP A 67 -39.88 -55.53 34.06
CA ASP A 67 -38.85 -56.00 34.99
C ASP A 67 -37.96 -57.10 34.35
N GLY A 68 -36.96 -57.58 35.09
CA GLY A 68 -36.06 -58.65 34.64
C GLY A 68 -36.74 -60.02 34.41
N ALA A 69 -38.00 -60.18 34.82
CA ALA A 69 -38.83 -61.36 34.56
C ALA A 69 -39.80 -61.15 33.37
N ASP A 70 -39.61 -60.05 32.61
CA ASP A 70 -40.44 -59.64 31.48
C ASP A 70 -41.90 -59.28 31.86
N VAL A 71 -42.13 -58.95 33.13
CA VAL A 71 -43.45 -58.51 33.63
C VAL A 71 -43.60 -57.01 33.36
N THR A 72 -44.66 -56.62 32.65
CA THR A 72 -45.00 -55.20 32.43
C THR A 72 -45.39 -54.54 33.75
N VAL A 73 -44.61 -53.54 34.15
CA VAL A 73 -44.82 -52.77 35.38
C VAL A 73 -45.45 -51.40 35.07
N TYR A 74 -45.27 -50.90 33.86
CA TYR A 74 -45.94 -49.70 33.35
C TYR A 74 -46.15 -49.77 31.85
N GLU A 75 -47.27 -49.24 31.38
CA GLU A 75 -47.58 -49.03 29.96
C GLU A 75 -48.43 -47.77 29.78
N GLY A 76 -47.93 -46.80 29.01
CA GLY A 76 -48.64 -45.53 28.81
C GLY A 76 -48.00 -44.64 27.74
N ALA A 77 -48.77 -43.64 27.29
CA ALA A 77 -48.27 -42.60 26.38
C ALA A 77 -47.67 -41.44 27.19
N LEU A 78 -46.37 -41.23 27.05
CA LEU A 78 -45.60 -40.19 27.73
C LEU A 78 -45.00 -39.22 26.70
N GLY A 79 -44.59 -38.04 27.16
CA GLY A 79 -43.89 -37.05 26.34
C GLY A 79 -43.41 -35.86 27.17
N PRO A 80 -42.78 -34.85 26.55
CA PRO A 80 -42.13 -33.76 27.26
C PRO A 80 -43.09 -32.96 28.15
N ASP A 81 -44.35 -32.83 27.73
CA ASP A 81 -45.40 -32.10 28.44
C ASP A 81 -46.22 -32.97 29.42
N ARG A 82 -45.92 -34.26 29.52
CA ARG A 82 -46.69 -35.23 30.34
C ARG A 82 -45.77 -36.15 31.13
N ALA A 83 -45.52 -35.75 32.38
CA ALA A 83 -44.81 -36.56 33.36
C ALA A 83 -45.76 -37.46 34.15
N GLU A 84 -45.36 -38.70 34.41
CA GLU A 84 -46.12 -39.64 35.25
C GLU A 84 -45.21 -40.27 36.30
N SER A 85 -45.68 -40.40 37.54
CA SER A 85 -44.89 -40.96 38.65
C SER A 85 -45.36 -42.37 38.97
N ILE A 86 -44.44 -43.33 38.93
CA ILE A 86 -44.68 -44.74 39.21
C ILE A 86 -43.80 -45.23 40.36
N GLN A 87 -44.25 -46.27 41.06
CA GLN A 87 -43.48 -46.88 42.16
C GLN A 87 -42.80 -48.14 41.63
N LEU A 88 -41.47 -48.15 41.59
CA LEU A 88 -40.67 -49.28 41.13
C LEU A 88 -39.85 -49.85 42.28
N ALA A 89 -39.78 -51.17 42.38
CA ALA A 89 -38.86 -51.82 43.30
C ALA A 89 -37.41 -51.63 42.81
N PRO A 90 -36.40 -51.71 43.69
CA PRO A 90 -35.02 -51.69 43.24
C PRO A 90 -34.74 -52.89 42.32
N GLY A 91 -34.26 -52.63 41.11
CA GLY A 91 -34.11 -53.63 40.07
C GLY A 91 -33.69 -53.03 38.72
N LEU A 92 -33.46 -53.92 37.76
CA LEU A 92 -33.17 -53.56 36.37
C LEU A 92 -34.46 -53.69 35.55
N TYR A 93 -34.81 -52.63 34.83
CA TYR A 93 -36.01 -52.58 34.01
C TYR A 93 -35.64 -52.33 32.55
N SER A 94 -36.29 -53.02 31.62
CA SER A 94 -36.18 -52.72 30.19
C SER A 94 -37.27 -51.74 29.80
N VAL A 95 -36.89 -50.65 29.12
CA VAL A 95 -37.82 -49.62 28.64
C VAL A 95 -37.92 -49.71 27.13
N TRP A 96 -39.13 -49.92 26.64
CA TRP A 96 -39.46 -50.05 25.23
C TRP A 96 -40.31 -48.87 24.80
N SER A 97 -40.11 -48.39 23.57
CA SER A 97 -41.03 -47.50 22.87
C SER A 97 -41.57 -48.18 21.62
N ASP A 98 -42.49 -47.52 20.92
CA ASP A 98 -43.00 -47.95 19.62
C ASP A 98 -41.88 -48.17 18.57
N ALA A 99 -40.69 -47.59 18.78
CA ALA A 99 -39.52 -47.75 17.91
C ALA A 99 -38.59 -48.93 18.31
N GLY A 100 -38.84 -49.61 19.43
CA GLY A 100 -38.03 -50.72 19.94
C GLY A 100 -37.51 -50.50 21.36
N VAL A 101 -36.48 -51.26 21.78
CA VAL A 101 -35.82 -51.04 23.08
C VAL A 101 -35.15 -49.67 23.08
N VAL A 102 -35.53 -48.81 24.01
CA VAL A 102 -34.95 -47.46 24.15
C VAL A 102 -33.74 -47.50 25.06
N THR A 103 -33.90 -48.06 26.26
CA THR A 103 -32.84 -48.06 27.27
C THR A 103 -33.12 -49.07 28.38
N THR A 104 -32.15 -49.26 29.27
CA THR A 104 -32.29 -50.04 30.49
C THR A 104 -32.29 -49.11 31.70
N LEU A 105 -33.34 -49.15 32.50
CA LEU A 105 -33.55 -48.33 33.68
C LEU A 105 -33.12 -49.11 34.93
N ALA A 106 -31.98 -48.74 35.51
CA ALA A 106 -31.49 -49.32 36.76
C ALA A 106 -32.02 -48.50 37.95
N VAL A 107 -32.95 -49.07 38.71
CA VAL A 107 -33.43 -48.50 39.97
C VAL A 107 -32.61 -49.10 41.09
N GLN A 108 -31.59 -48.39 41.55
CA GLN A 108 -30.78 -48.84 42.68
C GLN A 108 -31.31 -48.20 43.98
N ALA A 109 -31.40 -49.00 45.05
CA ALA A 109 -31.60 -48.49 46.39
C ALA A 109 -30.25 -47.96 46.89
N GLU A 110 -29.90 -46.72 46.54
CA GLU A 110 -28.75 -46.07 47.17
C GLU A 110 -29.12 -45.64 48.59
N SER A 111 -28.31 -46.12 49.54
CA SER A 111 -28.57 -46.17 50.99
C SER A 111 -28.72 -44.82 51.70
N GLU A 112 -28.60 -43.67 51.03
CA GLU A 112 -28.59 -42.37 51.72
C GLU A 112 -29.43 -41.26 51.08
N THR A 113 -29.99 -41.45 49.88
CA THR A 113 -30.87 -40.43 49.27
C THR A 113 -32.18 -41.03 48.78
N ASN A 114 -33.17 -41.13 49.69
CA ASN A 114 -34.58 -41.45 49.40
C ASN A 114 -35.29 -40.32 48.62
N GLY A 115 -34.67 -39.79 47.57
CA GLY A 115 -35.25 -38.76 46.70
C GLY A 115 -36.00 -39.39 45.51
N PRO A 116 -37.01 -38.70 44.95
CA PRO A 116 -37.66 -39.13 43.70
C PRO A 116 -36.64 -39.12 42.54
N LEU A 117 -36.63 -40.20 41.77
CA LEU A 117 -35.84 -40.32 40.54
C LEU A 117 -36.65 -39.76 39.37
N VAL A 118 -35.97 -39.16 38.40
CA VAL A 118 -36.53 -38.70 37.13
C VAL A 118 -35.83 -39.44 36.01
N TRP A 119 -36.62 -40.00 35.09
CA TRP A 119 -36.13 -40.58 33.85
C TRP A 119 -36.51 -39.67 32.67
N ASP A 120 -35.50 -39.20 31.93
CA ASP A 120 -35.65 -38.22 30.86
C ASP A 120 -35.78 -38.83 29.45
N GLY A 121 -35.83 -40.17 29.35
CA GLY A 121 -35.81 -40.90 28.09
C GLY A 121 -34.51 -41.69 27.86
N GLU A 122 -33.39 -41.20 28.40
CA GLU A 122 -32.08 -41.82 28.21
C GLU A 122 -31.45 -42.26 29.53
N ARG A 123 -31.61 -41.46 30.59
CA ARG A 123 -30.91 -41.64 31.86
C ARG A 123 -31.84 -41.46 33.05
N THR A 124 -31.57 -42.19 34.12
CA THR A 124 -32.15 -41.94 35.44
C THR A 124 -31.27 -40.97 36.22
N MET A 125 -31.86 -39.91 36.73
CA MET A 125 -31.18 -38.93 37.57
C MET A 125 -32.05 -38.53 38.76
N THR A 126 -31.44 -37.98 39.80
CA THR A 126 -32.21 -37.40 40.90
C THR A 126 -32.93 -36.13 40.43
N LEU A 127 -34.13 -35.85 40.96
CA LEU A 127 -34.90 -34.64 40.63
C LEU A 127 -34.06 -33.35 40.77
N GLU A 128 -33.22 -33.27 41.80
CA GLU A 128 -32.33 -32.13 42.03
C GLU A 128 -31.31 -31.97 40.90
N ARG A 129 -30.78 -33.07 40.36
CA ARG A 129 -29.85 -33.04 39.23
C ARG A 129 -30.55 -32.64 37.93
N ALA A 130 -31.78 -33.08 37.70
CA ALA A 130 -32.58 -32.67 36.55
C ALA A 130 -32.85 -31.15 36.56
N GLN A 131 -33.25 -30.60 37.71
CA GLN A 131 -33.49 -29.17 37.87
C GLN A 131 -32.21 -28.32 37.67
N ARG A 132 -31.05 -28.80 38.15
CA ARG A 132 -29.76 -28.14 37.90
C ARG A 132 -29.38 -28.11 36.42
N LEU A 133 -29.55 -29.23 35.72
CA LEU A 133 -29.27 -29.30 34.27
C LEU A 133 -30.19 -28.40 33.45
N GLU A 134 -31.47 -28.30 33.83
CA GLU A 134 -32.41 -27.38 33.17
C GLU A 134 -32.03 -25.91 33.42
N ALA A 135 -31.63 -25.57 34.64
CA ALA A 135 -31.13 -24.24 34.97
C ALA A 135 -29.84 -23.89 34.18
N GLU A 136 -28.89 -24.82 34.10
CA GLU A 136 -27.65 -24.66 33.31
C GLU A 136 -27.97 -24.49 31.81
N ARG A 137 -28.91 -25.27 31.27
CA ARG A 137 -29.34 -25.16 29.87
C ARG A 137 -29.96 -23.79 29.58
N LEU A 138 -30.80 -23.27 30.47
CA LEU A 138 -31.39 -21.94 30.33
C LEU A 138 -30.32 -20.84 30.40
N GLU A 139 -29.34 -20.99 31.28
CA GLU A 139 -28.22 -20.05 31.39
C GLU A 139 -27.36 -20.05 30.11
N LEU A 140 -27.03 -21.22 29.56
CA LEU A 140 -26.30 -21.33 28.29
C LEU A 140 -27.05 -20.70 27.13
N LEU A 141 -28.37 -20.89 27.04
CA LEU A 141 -29.20 -20.24 26.02
C LEU A 141 -29.24 -18.72 26.19
N ALA A 142 -29.29 -18.22 27.43
CA ALA A 142 -29.22 -16.79 27.72
C ALA A 142 -27.87 -16.19 27.29
N ARG A 143 -26.76 -16.88 27.59
CA ARG A 143 -25.40 -16.48 27.15
C ARG A 143 -25.27 -16.52 25.63
N ALA A 144 -25.79 -17.55 24.96
CA ALA A 144 -25.77 -17.66 23.51
C ALA A 144 -26.54 -16.51 22.83
N ARG A 145 -27.72 -16.15 23.35
CA ARG A 145 -28.49 -15.00 22.85
C ARG A 145 -27.76 -13.67 23.07
N GLN A 146 -27.11 -13.48 24.22
CA GLN A 146 -26.30 -12.30 24.48
C GLN A 146 -25.10 -12.22 23.53
N ALA A 147 -24.41 -13.32 23.30
CA ALA A 147 -23.29 -13.39 22.37
C ALA A 147 -23.74 -13.07 20.93
N GLN A 148 -24.90 -13.59 20.51
CA GLN A 148 -25.47 -13.28 19.19
C GLN A 148 -25.86 -11.80 19.06
N ALA A 149 -26.50 -11.23 20.08
CA ALA A 149 -26.85 -9.81 20.08
C ALA A 149 -25.61 -8.90 20.07
N GLN A 150 -24.53 -9.29 20.76
CA GLN A 150 -23.24 -8.58 20.72
C GLN A 150 -22.57 -8.70 19.34
N ALA A 151 -22.61 -9.89 18.71
CA ALA A 151 -22.09 -10.09 17.36
C ALA A 151 -22.87 -9.27 16.32
N GLU A 152 -24.20 -9.19 16.43
CA GLU A 152 -25.04 -8.35 15.57
C GLU A 152 -24.81 -6.85 15.79
N ALA A 153 -24.56 -6.44 17.04
CA ALA A 153 -24.20 -5.06 17.35
C ALA A 153 -22.81 -4.69 16.82
N ALA A 154 -21.84 -5.61 16.87
CA ALA A 154 -20.51 -5.43 16.31
C ALA A 154 -20.51 -5.41 14.77
N ASN A 155 -21.42 -6.16 14.13
CA ASN A 155 -21.58 -6.20 12.68
C ASN A 155 -22.50 -5.11 12.10
N ARG A 156 -23.11 -4.25 12.92
CA ARG A 156 -23.70 -3.01 12.41
C ARG A 156 -22.56 -2.08 12.02
N GLU A 157 -22.07 -2.24 10.79
CA GLU A 157 -21.27 -1.21 10.13
C GLU A 157 -22.01 0.12 10.26
N ASP A 158 -21.35 1.09 10.90
CA ASP A 158 -21.84 2.45 10.95
C ASP A 158 -21.99 2.97 9.50
N PRO A 159 -23.21 3.25 9.02
CA PRO A 159 -23.43 3.71 7.65
C PRO A 159 -22.67 5.02 7.37
N ASP A 160 -22.39 5.81 8.41
CA ASP A 160 -21.59 7.02 8.29
C ASP A 160 -20.11 6.68 8.10
N ALA A 161 -19.58 5.67 8.78
CA ALA A 161 -18.21 5.17 8.55
C ALA A 161 -18.04 4.60 7.13
N ALA A 162 -19.00 3.81 6.64
CA ALA A 162 -18.97 3.28 5.28
C ALA A 162 -19.06 4.40 4.22
N ARG A 163 -19.86 5.44 4.48
CA ARG A 163 -19.95 6.63 3.62
C ARG A 163 -18.65 7.43 3.65
N GLN A 164 -18.05 7.63 4.81
CA GLN A 164 -16.77 8.33 4.96
C GLN A 164 -15.64 7.57 4.25
N ALA A 165 -15.59 6.24 4.36
CA ALA A 165 -14.63 5.41 3.64
C ALA A 165 -14.75 5.56 2.12
N LYS A 166 -15.99 5.58 1.58
CA LYS A 166 -16.22 5.83 0.14
C LYS A 166 -15.79 7.24 -0.28
N VAL A 167 -16.06 8.25 0.54
CA VAL A 167 -15.62 9.64 0.28
C VAL A 167 -14.10 9.74 0.30
N ALA A 168 -13.44 9.14 1.30
CA ALA A 168 -11.99 9.08 1.40
C ALA A 168 -11.38 8.37 0.18
N ALA A 169 -11.91 7.19 -0.19
CA ALA A 169 -11.47 6.46 -1.38
C ALA A 169 -11.59 7.28 -2.66
N ARG A 170 -12.67 8.06 -2.82
CA ARG A 170 -12.83 8.95 -3.98
C ARG A 170 -11.83 10.12 -3.95
N LYS A 171 -11.60 10.72 -2.78
CA LYS A 171 -10.63 11.83 -2.62
C LYS A 171 -9.22 11.43 -3.01
N ARG A 172 -8.79 10.21 -2.65
CA ARG A 172 -7.46 9.65 -2.99
C ARG A 172 -7.11 9.74 -4.49
N TRP A 173 -8.12 9.64 -5.35
CA TRP A 173 -7.96 9.76 -6.81
C TRP A 173 -8.33 11.14 -7.33
N ALA A 174 -9.44 11.70 -6.85
CA ALA A 174 -9.96 12.96 -7.36
C ALA A 174 -9.04 14.15 -7.04
N ALA A 175 -8.42 14.18 -5.86
CA ALA A 175 -7.56 15.27 -5.43
C ALA A 175 -6.29 15.40 -6.31
N PRO A 176 -5.45 14.37 -6.49
CA PRO A 176 -4.28 14.48 -7.37
C PRO A 176 -4.68 14.76 -8.81
N LEU A 177 -5.75 14.14 -9.34
CA LEU A 177 -6.27 14.42 -10.68
C LEU A 177 -6.76 15.85 -10.87
N ALA A 178 -7.32 16.48 -9.83
CA ALA A 178 -7.67 17.89 -9.90
C ALA A 178 -6.38 18.74 -10.00
N SER A 179 -5.36 18.43 -9.18
CA SER A 179 -4.06 19.11 -9.20
C SER A 179 -3.25 18.91 -10.49
N THR A 180 -3.47 17.82 -11.24
CA THR A 180 -2.83 17.66 -12.55
C THR A 180 -3.36 18.67 -13.57
N LEU A 181 -4.64 19.02 -13.50
CA LEU A 181 -5.28 19.99 -14.40
C LEU A 181 -5.04 21.44 -13.97
N ILE A 182 -5.17 21.71 -12.67
CA ILE A 182 -5.01 23.06 -12.10
C ILE A 182 -4.16 22.92 -10.83
N PRO A 183 -2.96 23.53 -10.77
CA PRO A 183 -2.09 23.39 -9.61
C PRO A 183 -2.79 23.96 -8.37
N GLY A 184 -2.87 23.17 -7.30
CA GLY A 184 -3.55 23.54 -6.07
C GLY A 184 -5.03 23.11 -5.98
N ALA A 185 -5.66 22.64 -7.06
CA ALA A 185 -7.08 22.25 -7.04
C ALA A 185 -7.37 21.05 -6.15
N GLY A 186 -6.45 20.08 -6.07
CA GLY A 186 -6.58 18.93 -5.16
C GLY A 186 -6.62 19.34 -3.70
N GLN A 187 -5.91 20.39 -3.32
CA GLN A 187 -5.93 20.94 -1.96
C GLN A 187 -7.31 21.51 -1.62
N PHE A 188 -8.04 22.10 -2.58
CA PHE A 188 -9.44 22.52 -2.35
C PHE A 188 -10.37 21.31 -2.15
N VAL A 189 -10.19 20.22 -2.91
CA VAL A 189 -10.93 18.96 -2.72
C VAL A 189 -10.68 18.38 -1.32
N ASN A 190 -9.48 18.59 -0.78
CA ASN A 190 -9.08 18.17 0.55
C ASN A 190 -9.44 19.18 1.67
N GLY A 191 -10.08 20.32 1.36
CA GLY A 191 -10.44 21.34 2.34
C GLY A 191 -9.28 22.25 2.77
N GLN A 192 -8.12 22.17 2.11
CA GLN A 192 -6.92 22.99 2.36
C GLN A 192 -6.85 24.20 1.41
N GLY A 193 -7.93 24.98 1.31
CA GLY A 193 -8.05 26.07 0.31
C GLY A 193 -6.94 27.12 0.39
N GLY A 194 -6.42 27.43 1.58
CA GLY A 194 -5.29 28.35 1.75
C GLY A 194 -4.00 27.85 1.08
N LYS A 195 -3.69 26.55 1.24
CA LYS A 195 -2.53 25.91 0.59
C LYS A 195 -2.72 25.83 -0.92
N GLY A 196 -3.91 25.44 -1.37
CA GLY A 196 -4.27 25.38 -2.79
C GLY A 196 -4.12 26.74 -3.48
N THR A 197 -4.55 27.81 -2.82
CA THR A 197 -4.41 29.18 -3.30
C THR A 197 -2.94 29.58 -3.48
N GLY A 198 -2.09 29.29 -2.47
CA GLY A 198 -0.65 29.57 -2.53
C GLY A 198 0.04 28.83 -3.67
N LEU A 199 -0.29 27.55 -3.87
CA LEU A 199 0.25 26.73 -4.96
C LEU A 199 -0.19 27.24 -6.33
N LEU A 200 -1.46 27.58 -6.49
CA LEU A 200 -2.01 28.11 -7.74
C LEU A 200 -1.31 29.43 -8.12
N PHE A 201 -1.33 30.43 -7.23
CA PHE A 201 -0.74 31.73 -7.51
C PHE A 201 0.78 31.69 -7.61
N GLY A 202 1.46 30.85 -6.82
CA GLY A 202 2.89 30.63 -6.94
C GLY A 202 3.28 30.05 -8.29
N THR A 203 2.52 29.06 -8.77
CA THR A 203 2.75 28.43 -10.08
C THR A 203 2.46 29.39 -11.23
N VAL A 204 1.30 30.05 -11.22
CA VAL A 204 0.89 31.02 -12.25
C VAL A 204 1.82 32.24 -12.26
N GLY A 205 2.20 32.77 -11.09
CA GLY A 205 3.12 33.88 -10.96
C GLY A 205 4.52 33.55 -11.50
N SER A 206 5.02 32.36 -11.17
CA SER A 206 6.29 31.86 -11.72
C SER A 206 6.24 31.71 -13.24
N LEU A 207 5.15 31.15 -13.78
CA LEU A 207 4.96 31.02 -15.22
C LEU A 207 4.86 32.38 -15.92
N ALA A 208 4.08 33.31 -15.36
CA ALA A 208 3.94 34.67 -15.90
C ALA A 208 5.28 35.41 -15.90
N GLY A 209 6.03 35.33 -14.79
CA GLY A 209 7.37 35.91 -14.70
C GLY A 209 8.35 35.28 -15.70
N ALA A 210 8.30 33.96 -15.88
CA ALA A 210 9.09 33.29 -16.91
C ALA A 210 8.72 33.76 -18.33
N ILE A 211 7.43 33.87 -18.66
CA ILE A 211 6.96 34.37 -19.96
C ILE A 211 7.43 35.81 -20.20
N LEU A 212 7.34 36.68 -19.18
CA LEU A 212 7.80 38.06 -19.27
C LEU A 212 9.31 38.13 -19.55
N LEU A 213 10.11 37.36 -18.81
CA LEU A 213 11.55 37.33 -19.01
C LEU A 213 11.92 36.71 -20.37
N TYR A 214 11.21 35.68 -20.82
CA TYR A 214 11.42 35.04 -22.13
C TYR A 214 11.17 36.00 -23.29
N ASN A 215 10.06 36.75 -23.24
CA ASN A 215 9.65 37.69 -24.29
C ASN A 215 10.44 39.00 -24.29
N THR A 216 11.25 39.24 -23.27
CA THR A 216 12.09 40.44 -23.18
C THR A 216 13.19 40.37 -24.25
N PRO A 217 13.25 41.29 -25.24
CA PRO A 217 14.16 41.18 -26.39
C PRO A 217 15.63 41.15 -25.97
N THR A 218 16.46 40.37 -26.66
CA THR A 218 17.94 40.42 -26.55
C THR A 218 18.50 41.24 -27.70
N ASP A 219 18.56 42.55 -27.51
CA ASP A 219 19.07 43.52 -28.49
C ASP A 219 20.58 43.79 -28.37
N GLY A 220 21.22 43.25 -27.33
CA GLY A 220 22.65 43.42 -27.06
C GLY A 220 23.02 44.77 -26.45
N THR A 221 22.04 45.61 -26.10
CA THR A 221 22.28 46.94 -25.48
C THR A 221 22.46 46.86 -23.97
N ARG A 222 22.04 45.74 -23.35
CA ARG A 222 22.12 45.54 -21.91
C ARG A 222 23.52 45.13 -21.46
N PRO A 223 23.95 45.56 -20.25
CA PRO A 223 25.14 45.02 -19.62
C PRO A 223 25.06 43.49 -19.52
N VAL A 224 26.16 42.82 -19.81
CA VAL A 224 26.26 41.34 -19.83
C VAL A 224 25.69 40.72 -18.55
N GLY A 225 26.01 41.27 -17.38
CA GLY A 225 25.50 40.78 -16.09
C GLY A 225 23.97 40.84 -15.97
N LEU A 226 23.32 41.85 -16.55
CA LEU A 226 21.86 41.96 -16.52
C LEU A 226 21.18 40.94 -17.44
N GLU A 227 21.84 40.59 -18.55
CA GLU A 227 21.37 39.51 -19.42
C GLU A 227 21.54 38.13 -18.77
N TYR A 228 22.63 37.89 -18.02
CA TYR A 228 22.78 36.70 -17.17
C TYR A 228 21.67 36.61 -16.11
N LEU A 229 21.36 37.72 -15.44
CA LEU A 229 20.26 37.78 -14.45
C LEU A 229 18.91 37.49 -15.10
N ARG A 230 18.63 38.04 -16.29
CA ARG A 230 17.40 37.78 -17.04
C ARG A 230 17.25 36.30 -17.39
N LEU A 231 18.29 35.71 -17.98
CA LEU A 231 18.28 34.30 -18.41
C LEU A 231 18.25 33.34 -17.22
N GLY A 232 19.00 33.63 -16.16
CA GLY A 232 18.96 32.89 -14.91
C GLY A 232 17.59 32.98 -14.23
N GLY A 233 17.00 34.18 -14.19
CA GLY A 233 15.65 34.39 -13.68
C GLY A 233 14.58 33.66 -14.49
N PHE A 234 14.69 33.66 -15.83
CA PHE A 234 13.81 32.86 -16.70
C PHE A 234 13.90 31.37 -16.35
N GLY A 235 15.11 30.85 -16.22
CA GLY A 235 15.33 29.45 -15.88
C GLY A 235 14.78 29.07 -14.50
N LEU A 236 15.08 29.90 -13.49
CA LEU A 236 14.58 29.69 -12.13
C LEU A 236 13.05 29.69 -12.06
N LEU A 237 12.40 30.68 -12.69
CA LEU A 237 10.94 30.82 -12.64
C LEU A 237 10.22 29.72 -13.42
N SER A 238 10.70 29.37 -14.61
CA SER A 238 10.11 28.26 -15.39
C SER A 238 10.28 26.91 -14.68
N SER A 239 11.42 26.68 -14.04
CA SER A 239 11.68 25.51 -13.21
C SER A 239 10.79 25.46 -11.96
N THR A 240 10.67 26.59 -11.26
CA THR A 240 9.84 26.70 -10.06
C THR A 240 8.38 26.40 -10.38
N ALA A 241 7.87 26.89 -11.51
CA ALA A 241 6.51 26.57 -11.95
C ALA A 241 6.29 25.06 -12.12
N ALA A 242 7.22 24.35 -12.76
CA ALA A 242 7.14 22.91 -12.92
C ALA A 242 7.21 22.17 -11.56
N ILE A 243 8.17 22.52 -10.70
CA ILE A 243 8.34 21.93 -9.36
C ILE A 243 7.07 22.12 -8.52
N LEU A 244 6.53 23.35 -8.48
CA LEU A 244 5.31 23.65 -7.72
C LEU A 244 4.11 22.86 -8.24
N TRP A 245 4.03 22.63 -9.55
CA TRP A 245 2.97 21.81 -10.14
C TRP A 245 3.06 20.35 -9.69
N ILE A 246 4.25 19.75 -9.75
CA ILE A 246 4.46 18.35 -9.31
C ILE A 246 4.21 18.23 -7.81
N TYR A 247 4.73 19.17 -7.03
CA TYR A 247 4.48 19.25 -5.59
C TYR A 247 2.98 19.34 -5.28
N ALA A 248 2.22 20.15 -6.01
CA ALA A 248 0.77 20.27 -5.81
C ALA A 248 0.01 18.95 -6.05
N ILE A 249 0.48 18.10 -6.97
CA ILE A 249 -0.09 16.77 -7.23
C ILE A 249 0.24 15.82 -6.08
N ALA A 250 1.53 15.72 -5.72
CA ALA A 250 2.00 14.81 -4.68
C ALA A 250 1.40 15.17 -3.31
N ASP A 251 1.35 16.46 -2.98
CA ASP A 251 0.77 16.95 -1.74
C ASP A 251 -0.75 16.71 -1.66
N ALA A 252 -1.46 16.85 -2.79
CA ALA A 252 -2.89 16.54 -2.83
C ALA A 252 -3.15 15.04 -2.60
N TYR A 253 -2.25 14.18 -3.05
CA TYR A 253 -2.29 12.75 -2.77
C TYR A 253 -1.98 12.47 -1.29
N GLU A 254 -0.85 12.99 -0.76
CA GLU A 254 -0.42 12.82 0.64
C GLU A 254 -1.56 13.13 1.62
N VAL A 255 -2.19 14.29 1.44
CA VAL A 255 -3.32 14.74 2.28
C VAL A 255 -4.57 13.88 2.10
N ALA A 256 -4.83 13.37 0.89
CA ALA A 256 -6.01 12.54 0.63
C ALA A 256 -5.85 11.11 1.17
N THR A 257 -4.62 10.62 1.32
CA THR A 257 -4.31 9.30 1.89
C THR A 257 -3.97 9.34 3.37
N ASP A 258 -3.77 10.53 3.94
CA ASP A 258 -3.21 10.72 5.30
C ASP A 258 -1.87 9.98 5.46
N ALA A 259 -1.05 10.01 4.40
CA ALA A 259 0.21 9.29 4.35
C ALA A 259 1.33 10.16 4.94
N THR A 260 2.16 9.57 5.80
CA THR A 260 3.41 10.19 6.22
C THR A 260 4.52 9.81 5.26
N VAL A 261 5.16 10.80 4.63
CA VAL A 261 6.27 10.54 3.72
C VAL A 261 7.50 10.07 4.49
N GLU A 262 7.91 8.83 4.23
CA GLU A 262 9.11 8.18 4.75
C GLU A 262 10.03 7.84 3.57
N PRO A 263 11.09 8.63 3.32
CA PRO A 263 11.93 8.40 2.16
C PRO A 263 12.62 7.06 2.17
N VAL A 264 12.58 6.39 1.03
CA VAL A 264 13.21 5.10 0.82
C VAL A 264 14.73 5.26 0.78
N LEU A 265 15.38 5.04 1.93
CA LEU A 265 16.83 5.23 2.09
C LEU A 265 17.65 4.27 1.23
N ASP A 266 17.14 3.05 1.07
CA ASP A 266 17.77 1.96 0.33
C ASP A 266 16.94 1.64 -0.92
N HIS A 267 17.56 1.70 -2.10
CA HIS A 267 16.94 1.48 -3.40
C HIS A 267 17.91 0.71 -4.31
N LYS A 268 17.39 -0.16 -5.17
CA LYS A 268 18.21 -0.84 -6.18
C LYS A 268 18.42 0.05 -7.39
N LEU A 269 17.41 0.82 -7.76
CA LEU A 269 17.41 1.67 -8.94
C LEU A 269 16.72 2.99 -8.65
N ARG A 270 17.38 4.09 -9.04
CA ARG A 270 16.81 5.42 -9.12
C ARG A 270 16.71 5.83 -10.59
N VAL A 271 15.50 6.18 -11.02
CA VAL A 271 15.23 6.70 -12.36
C VAL A 271 14.92 8.18 -12.24
N GLY A 272 15.79 9.04 -12.76
CA GLY A 272 15.64 10.49 -12.69
C GLY A 272 15.37 11.08 -14.07
N VAL A 273 14.43 12.02 -14.15
CA VAL A 273 14.24 12.90 -15.30
C VAL A 273 14.54 14.32 -14.87
N SER A 274 15.49 14.98 -15.53
CA SER A 274 15.88 16.34 -15.21
C SER A 274 15.90 17.24 -16.43
N HIS A 275 15.55 18.49 -16.20
CA HIS A 275 15.67 19.59 -17.12
C HIS A 275 16.82 20.48 -16.66
N GLY A 276 17.93 20.42 -17.38
CA GLY A 276 19.11 21.24 -17.16
C GLY A 276 18.99 22.58 -17.89
N MET A 277 19.24 23.66 -17.16
CA MET A 277 19.26 25.02 -17.70
C MET A 277 20.64 25.61 -17.48
N SER A 278 21.37 25.83 -18.56
CA SER A 278 22.71 26.40 -18.53
C SER A 278 22.70 27.84 -19.03
N VAL A 279 23.44 28.71 -18.35
CA VAL A 279 23.79 30.02 -18.91
C VAL A 279 25.29 30.01 -19.17
N GLY A 280 25.68 30.23 -20.42
CA GLY A 280 27.08 30.12 -20.84
C GLY A 280 27.43 31.08 -21.95
N PHE A 281 28.73 31.19 -22.22
CA PHE A 281 29.23 31.96 -23.35
C PHE A 281 28.79 31.31 -24.66
N ARG A 282 28.35 32.13 -25.60
CA ARG A 282 28.24 31.73 -27.00
C ARG A 282 29.63 31.85 -27.64
N ALA A 283 29.77 31.43 -28.90
CA ALA A 283 30.98 31.71 -29.68
C ALA A 283 31.32 33.23 -29.75
N ASP A 284 30.31 34.09 -29.54
CA ASP A 284 30.49 35.52 -29.27
C ASP A 284 30.53 35.74 -27.75
N VAL A 285 31.70 36.08 -27.21
CA VAL A 285 31.93 36.31 -25.77
C VAL A 285 31.09 37.43 -25.19
N ASN A 286 30.56 38.33 -26.03
CA ASN A 286 29.73 39.45 -25.58
C ASN A 286 28.23 39.13 -25.50
N ARG A 287 27.83 37.90 -25.85
CA ARG A 287 26.42 37.49 -25.84
C ARG A 287 26.24 36.21 -25.04
N PRO A 288 25.74 36.28 -23.79
CA PRO A 288 25.37 35.07 -23.07
C PRO A 288 24.20 34.38 -23.79
N ALA A 289 24.20 33.06 -23.74
CA ALA A 289 23.12 32.25 -24.27
C ALA A 289 22.56 31.35 -23.17
N PHE A 290 21.26 31.14 -23.26
CA PHE A 290 20.55 30.14 -22.48
C PHE A 290 20.57 28.83 -23.25
N TYR A 291 20.85 27.74 -22.56
CA TYR A 291 20.84 26.39 -23.12
C TYR A 291 19.97 25.52 -22.22
N ASP A 292 19.05 24.80 -22.83
CA ASP A 292 18.16 23.87 -22.16
C ASP A 292 18.39 22.45 -22.66
N GLU A 293 18.34 21.49 -21.76
CA GLU A 293 18.42 20.08 -22.08
C GLU A 293 17.57 19.23 -21.14
N TRP A 294 16.90 18.23 -21.71
CA TRP A 294 16.27 17.17 -20.93
C TRP A 294 17.19 15.98 -20.90
N THR A 295 17.36 15.41 -19.71
CA THR A 295 18.18 14.23 -19.51
C THR A 295 17.47 13.20 -18.65
N ILE A 296 17.76 11.94 -18.93
CA ILE A 296 17.31 10.80 -18.14
C ILE A 296 18.55 10.20 -17.45
N SER A 297 18.37 9.69 -16.24
CA SER A 297 19.40 8.99 -15.49
C SER A 297 18.87 7.70 -14.87
N PHE A 298 19.74 6.70 -14.80
CA PHE A 298 19.52 5.40 -14.18
C PHE A 298 20.69 5.16 -13.22
N MET A 299 20.44 5.27 -11.93
CA MET A 299 21.47 5.22 -10.89
C MET A 299 21.20 4.04 -9.97
N GLY A 300 22.16 3.13 -9.83
CA GLY A 300 22.10 2.03 -8.87
C GLY A 300 22.79 2.40 -7.57
N GLN A 301 22.25 1.95 -6.43
CA GLN A 301 22.91 2.13 -5.15
C GLN A 301 23.97 1.04 -4.94
N ALA A 302 25.24 1.44 -4.91
CA ALA A 302 26.35 0.54 -4.63
C ALA A 302 26.53 0.32 -3.12
N THR A 303 26.33 1.38 -2.32
CA THR A 303 26.27 1.33 -0.85
C THR A 303 25.23 2.32 -0.37
N ARG A 304 24.83 2.28 0.92
CA ARG A 304 23.83 3.21 1.48
C ARG A 304 24.05 4.68 1.08
N ARG A 305 25.30 5.12 0.99
CA ARG A 305 25.67 6.51 0.63
C ARG A 305 26.26 6.68 -0.77
N LEU A 306 26.50 5.61 -1.51
CA LEU A 306 27.15 5.70 -2.83
C LEU A 306 26.22 5.16 -3.90
N SER A 307 25.89 5.99 -4.88
CA SER A 307 25.16 5.60 -6.08
C SER A 307 26.02 5.79 -7.32
N VAL A 308 25.93 4.87 -8.27
CA VAL A 308 26.66 4.92 -9.53
C VAL A 308 25.73 4.51 -10.66
N GLY A 309 25.90 5.10 -11.83
CA GLY A 309 25.10 4.69 -12.97
C GLY A 309 25.29 5.55 -14.20
N VAL A 310 24.30 5.42 -15.08
CA VAL A 310 24.27 6.11 -16.37
C VAL A 310 23.44 7.37 -16.21
N SER A 311 23.99 8.50 -16.64
CA SER A 311 23.38 9.82 -16.53
C SER A 311 23.33 10.50 -17.89
N ASP A 312 22.76 11.71 -17.94
CA ASP A 312 22.83 12.60 -19.11
C ASP A 312 22.29 11.97 -20.41
N LEU A 313 21.40 10.97 -20.32
CA LEU A 313 20.86 10.29 -21.49
C LEU A 313 19.89 11.21 -22.20
N GLY A 314 20.16 11.51 -23.47
CA GLY A 314 19.31 12.37 -24.26
C GLY A 314 19.66 12.35 -25.73
N VAL A 315 18.66 12.68 -26.56
CA VAL A 315 18.83 12.89 -27.99
C VAL A 315 18.38 14.30 -28.32
N LYS A 316 19.26 15.08 -28.94
CA LYS A 316 18.95 16.43 -29.38
C LYS A 316 18.74 16.38 -30.88
N PHE A 317 17.49 16.53 -31.28
CA PHE A 317 17.11 16.66 -32.68
C PHE A 317 17.18 18.13 -33.06
N GLY A 318 17.93 18.43 -34.11
CA GLY A 318 17.85 19.73 -34.77
C GLY A 318 16.79 19.74 -35.87
N THR A 319 16.68 20.89 -36.55
CA THR A 319 15.88 21.02 -37.77
C THR A 319 16.51 20.27 -38.95
N VAL A 320 15.85 20.23 -40.10
CA VAL A 320 16.39 19.56 -41.29
C VAL A 320 17.73 20.18 -41.67
N GLY A 321 18.80 19.37 -41.66
CA GLY A 321 20.18 19.81 -41.92
C GLY A 321 21.01 20.12 -40.67
N ASP A 322 20.41 20.17 -39.48
CA ASP A 322 21.14 20.35 -38.23
C ASP A 322 21.77 19.04 -37.73
N PRO A 323 22.89 19.12 -36.98
CA PRO A 323 23.53 17.95 -36.39
C PRO A 323 22.60 17.23 -35.41
N ARG A 324 22.61 15.89 -35.48
CA ARG A 324 21.99 14.99 -34.49
C ARG A 324 22.99 14.75 -33.36
N VAL A 325 22.59 15.03 -32.13
CA VAL A 325 23.45 14.82 -30.96
C VAL A 325 22.88 13.72 -30.08
N TRP A 326 23.67 12.67 -29.89
CA TRP A 326 23.41 11.62 -28.91
C TRP A 326 24.23 11.91 -27.67
N GLN A 327 23.60 11.94 -26.50
CA GLN A 327 24.26 12.22 -25.23
C GLN A 327 24.09 11.03 -24.28
N PHE A 328 25.19 10.66 -23.62
CA PHE A 328 25.21 9.64 -22.58
C PHE A 328 26.33 9.97 -21.60
N GLY A 329 26.15 9.66 -20.33
CA GLY A 329 27.11 9.98 -19.29
C GLY A 329 27.22 8.89 -18.25
N ALA A 330 28.27 8.99 -17.46
CA ALA A 330 28.46 8.20 -16.25
C ALA A 330 28.58 9.15 -15.07
N ARG A 331 27.96 8.76 -13.94
CA ARG A 331 27.90 9.59 -12.74
C ARG A 331 28.08 8.75 -11.49
N LEU A 332 28.75 9.35 -10.51
CA LEU A 332 28.93 8.86 -9.16
C LEU A 332 28.35 9.90 -8.19
N ASP A 333 27.51 9.47 -7.26
CA ASP A 333 26.90 10.31 -6.22
C ASP A 333 27.28 9.79 -4.83
N TYR A 334 27.67 10.71 -3.95
CA TYR A 334 27.90 10.46 -2.53
C TYR A 334 26.92 11.26 -1.66
N ARG A 335 26.06 10.55 -0.93
CA ARG A 335 25.07 11.13 -0.01
C ARG A 335 25.75 11.66 1.24
N VAL A 336 25.75 12.98 1.39
CA VAL A 336 26.33 13.67 2.55
C VAL A 336 25.30 13.92 3.64
N PHE A 337 24.02 14.01 3.29
CA PHE A 337 22.93 14.30 4.21
C PHE A 337 21.67 13.53 3.83
N ASP A 338 21.02 12.91 4.81
CA ASP A 338 19.82 12.09 4.66
C ASP A 338 18.88 12.22 5.87
N GLU A 339 18.24 13.38 6.05
CA GLU A 339 17.34 13.61 7.18
C GLU A 339 15.90 13.93 6.76
N ARG A 340 14.94 13.22 7.37
CA ARG A 340 13.51 13.34 7.09
C ARG A 340 13.23 13.23 5.60
N ARG A 341 12.83 14.32 4.94
CA ARG A 341 12.48 14.43 3.52
C ARG A 341 13.59 15.03 2.65
N LEU A 342 14.70 15.48 3.23
CA LEU A 342 15.75 16.20 2.50
C LEU A 342 17.01 15.35 2.39
N TRP A 343 17.44 15.10 1.17
CA TRP A 343 18.73 14.52 0.87
C TRP A 343 19.63 15.51 0.16
N ILE A 344 20.93 15.41 0.45
CA ILE A 344 21.96 16.17 -0.24
C ILE A 344 23.02 15.18 -0.71
N ASP A 345 23.24 15.13 -2.02
CA ASP A 345 24.29 14.32 -2.65
C ASP A 345 25.33 15.23 -3.31
N LEU A 346 26.60 14.84 -3.19
CA LEU A 346 27.71 15.40 -3.97
C LEU A 346 28.05 14.42 -5.07
N GLY A 347 27.99 14.88 -6.32
CA GLY A 347 28.21 14.05 -7.49
C GLY A 347 29.36 14.52 -8.36
N LEU A 348 30.01 13.56 -9.02
CA LEU A 348 30.97 13.77 -10.09
C LEU A 348 30.54 12.93 -11.30
N GLY A 349 30.64 13.50 -12.49
CA GLY A 349 30.25 12.80 -13.70
C GLY A 349 30.94 13.31 -14.94
N VAL A 350 30.69 12.59 -16.03
CA VAL A 350 31.12 12.97 -17.38
C VAL A 350 29.97 12.78 -18.34
N ALA A 351 29.59 13.83 -19.05
CA ALA A 351 28.64 13.78 -20.15
C ALA A 351 29.40 13.64 -21.47
N MET A 352 29.15 12.58 -22.21
CA MET A 352 29.71 12.33 -23.54
C MET A 352 28.68 12.64 -24.62
N GLN A 353 29.15 13.18 -25.75
CA GLN A 353 28.32 13.50 -26.90
C GLN A 353 28.89 12.90 -28.18
N VAL A 354 28.02 12.31 -28.98
CA VAL A 354 28.30 11.89 -30.35
C VAL A 354 27.45 12.75 -31.26
N VAL A 355 28.12 13.59 -32.05
CA VAL A 355 27.48 14.50 -33.00
C VAL A 355 27.65 13.93 -34.39
N SER A 356 26.54 13.78 -35.10
CA SER A 356 26.52 13.36 -36.50
C SER A 356 25.86 14.45 -37.32
N SER A 357 26.56 14.99 -38.30
CA SER A 357 26.01 15.91 -39.30
C SER A 357 25.94 15.24 -40.65
N ASP A 358 24.81 15.42 -41.34
CA ASP A 358 24.69 15.04 -42.74
C ASP A 358 25.62 15.90 -43.58
N PRO A 359 26.24 15.36 -44.63
CA PRO A 359 27.12 16.13 -45.48
C PRO A 359 26.32 17.25 -46.16
N VAL A 360 26.81 18.48 -46.02
CA VAL A 360 26.27 19.61 -46.77
C VAL A 360 26.67 19.41 -48.23
N ALA A 361 25.68 19.44 -49.14
CA ALA A 361 25.97 19.39 -50.56
C ALA A 361 26.93 20.54 -50.91
N PRO A 362 28.08 20.26 -51.56
CA PRO A 362 29.04 21.30 -51.88
C PRO A 362 28.37 22.36 -52.75
N LEU A 363 28.69 23.63 -52.47
CA LEU A 363 28.18 24.77 -53.25
C LEU A 363 28.75 24.76 -54.69
N ASP A 364 29.91 24.13 -54.90
CA ASP A 364 30.48 23.89 -56.21
C ASP A 364 30.33 22.41 -56.61
N PRO A 365 29.58 22.09 -57.68
CA PRO A 365 29.44 20.72 -58.19
C PRO A 365 30.76 20.10 -58.67
N ASN A 366 31.80 20.91 -58.91
CA ASN A 366 33.14 20.43 -59.31
C ASN A 366 34.06 20.12 -58.11
N GLU A 367 33.71 20.57 -56.90
CA GLU A 367 34.39 20.21 -55.64
C GLU A 367 33.75 18.98 -54.97
N ALA A 368 32.97 18.20 -55.71
CA ALA A 368 32.24 17.02 -55.22
C ALA A 368 33.17 15.83 -54.89
N VAL A 369 34.13 16.03 -53.99
CA VAL A 369 34.57 14.93 -53.13
C VAL A 369 33.39 14.67 -52.20
N ALA A 370 32.77 13.50 -52.31
CA ALA A 370 31.67 13.10 -51.44
C ALA A 370 32.12 13.23 -49.97
N ALA A 371 31.77 14.34 -49.33
CA ALA A 371 32.03 14.52 -47.91
C ALA A 371 31.24 13.42 -47.20
N GLY A 372 31.94 12.53 -46.51
CA GLY A 372 31.30 11.54 -45.66
C GLY A 372 30.57 12.22 -44.49
N PRO A 373 29.66 11.52 -43.81
CA PRO A 373 29.05 12.04 -42.58
C PRO A 373 30.14 12.40 -41.58
N GLU A 374 30.14 13.65 -41.12
CA GLU A 374 31.09 14.11 -40.11
C GLU A 374 30.61 13.65 -38.73
N ARG A 375 31.50 12.98 -37.99
CA ARG A 375 31.25 12.53 -36.62
C ARG A 375 32.21 13.20 -35.67
N ARG A 376 31.68 13.93 -34.70
CA ARG A 376 32.46 14.56 -33.63
C ARG A 376 32.13 13.90 -32.30
N PHE A 377 33.16 13.70 -31.49
CA PHE A 377 33.03 13.18 -30.14
C PHE A 377 33.35 14.28 -29.15
N GLY A 378 32.57 14.33 -28.07
CA GLY A 378 32.82 15.27 -27.01
C GLY A 378 32.63 14.69 -25.63
N ALA A 379 33.30 15.30 -24.65
CA ALA A 379 33.24 14.92 -23.25
C ALA A 379 33.20 16.18 -22.38
N THR A 380 32.37 16.16 -21.35
CA THR A 380 32.16 17.27 -20.43
C THR A 380 32.20 16.73 -19.00
N PRO A 381 33.37 16.75 -18.32
CA PRO A 381 33.43 16.49 -16.90
C PRO A 381 32.66 17.56 -16.12
N TYR A 382 32.01 17.15 -15.04
CA TYR A 382 31.24 18.04 -14.18
C TYR A 382 31.22 17.58 -12.73
N GLY A 383 31.05 18.55 -11.84
CA GLY A 383 30.66 18.35 -10.45
C GLY A 383 29.24 18.87 -10.24
N VAL A 384 28.49 18.21 -9.35
CA VAL A 384 27.08 18.51 -9.13
C VAL A 384 26.73 18.36 -7.65
N LEU A 385 25.88 19.25 -7.17
CA LEU A 385 25.26 19.17 -5.84
C LEU A 385 23.78 18.88 -6.09
N ASP A 386 23.30 17.70 -5.69
CA ASP A 386 21.88 17.36 -5.78
C ASP A 386 21.21 17.62 -4.44
N LEU A 387 20.23 18.51 -4.42
CA LEU A 387 19.27 18.68 -3.33
C LEU A 387 18.00 17.93 -3.71
N ARG A 388 17.60 16.94 -2.94
CA ARG A 388 16.38 16.17 -3.20
C ARG A 388 15.40 16.30 -2.06
N TYR A 389 14.18 16.69 -2.40
CA TYR A 389 13.08 16.77 -1.46
C TYR A 389 12.02 15.71 -1.79
N PHE A 390 11.80 14.77 -0.87
CA PHE A 390 10.84 13.70 -1.04
C PHE A 390 9.42 14.20 -0.82
N VAL A 391 8.61 14.04 -1.85
CA VAL A 391 7.18 14.37 -1.84
C VAL A 391 6.31 13.14 -1.66
N LEU A 392 6.85 11.95 -1.95
CA LEU A 392 6.32 10.63 -1.60
C LEU A 392 7.51 9.73 -1.24
N ASP A 393 7.26 8.56 -0.65
CA ASP A 393 8.31 7.63 -0.19
C ASP A 393 9.31 7.27 -1.31
N HIS A 394 8.78 7.12 -2.53
CA HIS A 394 9.53 6.75 -3.73
C HIS A 394 9.66 7.88 -4.76
N LEU A 395 9.26 9.11 -4.46
CA LEU A 395 9.30 10.24 -5.40
C LEU A 395 9.97 11.46 -4.76
N SER A 396 11.08 11.91 -5.37
CA SER A 396 11.74 13.16 -5.00
C SER A 396 11.64 14.22 -6.09
N LEU A 397 11.62 15.48 -5.66
CA LEU A 397 11.87 16.65 -6.48
C LEU A 397 13.33 17.06 -6.29
N ASP A 398 14.02 17.27 -7.40
CA ASP A 398 15.47 17.42 -7.42
C ASP A 398 15.84 18.82 -7.89
N PHE A 399 16.78 19.45 -7.20
CA PHE A 399 17.47 20.67 -7.62
C PHE A 399 18.97 20.41 -7.67
N SER A 400 19.56 20.53 -8.85
CA SER A 400 20.90 20.02 -9.18
C SER A 400 21.78 21.11 -9.80
N PRO A 401 22.28 22.08 -9.03
CA PRO A 401 23.33 22.98 -9.48
C PRO A 401 24.59 22.19 -9.85
N ARG A 402 25.08 22.41 -11.06
CA ARG A 402 26.20 21.72 -11.67
C ARG A 402 27.19 22.72 -12.25
N LEU A 403 28.47 22.47 -12.01
CA LEU A 403 29.58 23.16 -12.65
C LEU A 403 30.26 22.20 -13.62
N SER A 404 30.38 22.59 -14.88
CA SER A 404 30.99 21.76 -15.92
C SER A 404 32.04 22.51 -16.73
N VAL A 405 33.03 21.79 -17.24
CA VAL A 405 34.05 22.32 -18.14
C VAL A 405 34.16 21.37 -19.33
N PRO A 406 33.61 21.72 -20.50
CA PRO A 406 33.60 20.84 -21.64
C PRO A 406 35.03 20.67 -22.18
N ALA A 407 35.53 19.44 -22.31
CA ALA A 407 36.86 19.19 -22.86
C ALA A 407 36.92 19.44 -24.39
N THR A 408 35.76 19.45 -25.03
CA THR A 408 35.51 19.63 -26.46
C THR A 408 34.27 20.49 -26.65
N THR A 409 34.01 21.03 -27.84
CA THR A 409 32.74 21.74 -28.11
C THR A 409 31.53 20.89 -27.72
N ARG A 410 30.66 21.46 -26.89
CA ARG A 410 29.43 20.82 -26.42
C ARG A 410 28.24 21.36 -27.18
N TYR A 411 27.38 20.49 -27.68
CA TYR A 411 26.25 20.83 -28.51
C TYR A 411 24.92 20.75 -27.75
N TYR A 412 24.02 21.66 -28.10
CA TYR A 412 22.67 21.82 -27.55
C TYR A 412 21.65 21.84 -28.69
N SER A 413 20.36 21.80 -28.34
CA SER A 413 19.27 21.93 -29.32
C SER A 413 19.36 23.25 -30.12
N ALA A 414 18.77 23.25 -31.32
CA ALA A 414 18.76 24.39 -32.24
C ALA A 414 20.15 24.90 -32.67
N ASN A 415 21.07 23.97 -32.95
CA ASN A 415 22.44 24.26 -33.43
C ASN A 415 23.24 25.22 -32.51
N ARG A 416 22.92 25.21 -31.22
CA ARG A 416 23.64 25.98 -30.20
C ARG A 416 24.81 25.15 -29.69
N SER A 417 25.92 25.81 -29.37
CA SER A 417 27.08 25.12 -28.81
C SER A 417 27.86 26.01 -27.86
N VAL A 418 28.56 25.36 -26.93
CA VAL A 418 29.52 25.97 -26.02
C VAL A 418 30.92 25.50 -26.42
N PRO A 419 31.88 26.41 -26.58
CA PRO A 419 33.23 26.06 -27.00
C PRO A 419 33.96 25.22 -25.95
N ALA A 420 34.98 24.48 -26.40
CA ALA A 420 35.85 23.73 -25.50
C ALA A 420 36.47 24.65 -24.43
N LEU A 421 36.62 24.10 -23.22
CA LEU A 421 37.20 24.72 -22.04
C LEU A 421 36.43 25.94 -21.50
N ALA A 422 35.25 26.25 -22.01
CA ALA A 422 34.41 27.31 -21.47
C ALA A 422 33.62 26.80 -20.25
N PRO A 423 33.90 27.29 -19.03
CA PRO A 423 33.19 26.84 -17.84
C PRO A 423 31.70 27.20 -17.93
N MET A 424 30.87 26.30 -17.44
CA MET A 424 29.42 26.43 -17.46
C MET A 424 28.84 26.20 -16.08
N LEU A 425 27.87 27.03 -15.73
CA LEU A 425 26.99 26.81 -14.59
C LEU A 425 25.63 26.35 -15.11
N GLU A 426 25.18 25.20 -14.63
CA GLU A 426 23.94 24.56 -15.05
C GLU A 426 23.05 24.33 -13.84
N MET A 427 21.82 24.81 -13.90
CA MET A 427 20.80 24.59 -12.88
C MET A 427 19.87 23.50 -13.39
N GLY A 428 19.97 22.31 -12.80
CA GLY A 428 19.04 21.21 -13.06
C GLY A 428 17.84 21.28 -12.14
N VAL A 429 16.65 21.03 -12.68
CA VAL A 429 15.48 20.64 -11.89
C VAL A 429 14.91 19.34 -12.41
N GLY A 430 14.42 18.48 -11.53
CA GLY A 430 13.93 17.18 -11.96
C GLY A 430 13.06 16.49 -10.95
N SER A 431 12.73 15.26 -11.28
CA SER A 431 12.12 14.32 -10.35
C SER A 431 12.74 12.95 -10.50
N SER A 432 12.88 12.25 -9.38
CA SER A 432 13.43 10.90 -9.33
C SER A 432 12.47 9.91 -8.68
N LEU A 433 12.37 8.72 -9.28
CA LEU A 433 11.63 7.57 -8.76
C LEU A 433 12.59 6.51 -8.22
N TYR A 434 12.24 5.86 -7.10
CA TYR A 434 13.09 4.90 -6.39
C TYR A 434 12.43 3.51 -6.34
N PHE A 435 13.17 2.47 -6.73
CA PHE A 435 12.71 1.06 -6.83
C PHE A 435 13.58 0.10 -6.04
#